data_AF-A0A560K6U8-F1
#
_entry.id   AF-A0A560K6U8-F1
#
_cell.length_a   1.000
_cell.length_b   1.000
_cell.length_c   1.000
_cell.angle_alpha   90.00
_cell.angle_beta   90.00
_cell.angle_gamma   90.00
#
_symmetry.space_group_name_H-M   'P 1'
#
loop_
_entity.id
_entity.type
_entity.pdbx_description
1 polymer ?
#
loop_
_entity_poly.entity_id
_entity_poly.type
_entity_poly.pdbx_seq_one_letter_code
_entity_poly.pdbx_strand_id
1 'polypeptide(L)'
;MVRALALLLAQLAAAPVVSETVETGERHLVDLGTFECRDITRSTVLQRVCYDSTRQDLVVAAGGTYDRYCGVTPDTVERLLDAPSMGQFFNQNIRREAAGSRYDCHV
;
A
#
# COMPACT_ATOMS: atom_id res chain seq x y z
N MET A 1 35.31 -11.99 -21.76
CA MET A 1 34.62 -12.05 -20.46
C MET A 1 33.92 -10.73 -20.12
N VAL A 2 34.59 -9.57 -20.08
CA VAL A 2 34.01 -8.26 -19.69
C VAL A 2 32.83 -7.81 -20.58
N ARG A 3 32.91 -8.01 -21.90
CA ARG A 3 31.83 -7.63 -22.84
C ARG A 3 30.52 -8.38 -22.62
N ALA A 4 30.59 -9.66 -22.23
CA ALA A 4 29.41 -10.46 -21.94
C ALA A 4 28.74 -10.00 -20.63
N LEU A 5 29.54 -9.64 -19.61
CA LEU A 5 29.02 -9.07 -18.36
C LEU A 5 28.33 -7.71 -18.59
N ALA A 6 28.92 -6.84 -19.41
CA ALA A 6 28.35 -5.53 -19.73
C ALA A 6 27.01 -5.64 -20.47
N LEU A 7 26.89 -6.61 -21.38
CA LEU A 7 25.63 -6.90 -22.07
C LEU A 7 24.57 -7.44 -21.10
N LEU A 8 24.95 -8.34 -20.18
CA LEU A 8 24.02 -8.85 -19.16
C LEU A 8 23.49 -7.75 -18.25
N LEU A 9 24.35 -6.84 -17.79
CA LEU A 9 23.96 -5.71 -16.93
C LEU A 9 23.05 -4.71 -17.66
N ALA A 10 23.28 -4.47 -18.95
CA ALA A 10 22.42 -3.60 -19.76
C ALA A 10 21.01 -4.18 -19.94
N GLN A 11 20.85 -5.50 -19.95
CA GLN A 11 19.55 -6.16 -20.08
C GLN A 11 18.69 -6.04 -18.82
N LEU A 12 19.30 -6.06 -17.62
CA LEU A 12 18.58 -5.86 -16.36
C LEU A 12 18.10 -4.41 -16.18
N ALA A 13 18.81 -3.42 -16.75
CA ALA A 13 18.43 -2.02 -16.68
C ALA A 13 17.23 -1.64 -17.57
N ALA A 14 16.85 -2.50 -18.51
CA ALA A 14 15.76 -2.27 -19.46
C ALA A 14 14.43 -2.91 -19.05
N ALA A 15 14.35 -3.55 -17.87
CA ALA A 15 13.09 -4.09 -17.38
C ALA A 15 12.11 -2.93 -17.14
N PRO A 16 10.92 -2.91 -17.78
CA PRO A 16 9.93 -1.90 -17.46
C PRO A 16 9.53 -2.07 -16.00
N VAL A 17 9.59 -0.98 -15.24
CA VAL A 17 8.97 -0.92 -13.91
C VAL A 17 7.46 -0.91 -14.17
N VAL A 18 6.87 -2.10 -14.24
CA VAL A 18 5.42 -2.24 -14.33
C VAL A 18 4.88 -1.87 -12.97
N SER A 19 4.25 -0.71 -12.91
CA SER A 19 3.52 -0.33 -11.72
C SER A 19 2.20 -1.10 -11.63
N GLU A 20 1.90 -1.65 -10.46
CA GLU A 20 0.63 -2.28 -10.18
C GLU A 20 -0.45 -1.21 -10.03
N THR A 21 -1.59 -1.36 -10.70
CA THR A 21 -2.77 -0.52 -10.48
C THR A 21 -3.86 -1.34 -9.83
N VAL A 22 -4.43 -0.84 -8.74
CA VAL A 22 -5.53 -1.49 -8.01
C VAL A 22 -6.80 -0.66 -8.10
N GLU A 23 -7.94 -1.33 -8.19
CA GLU A 23 -9.25 -0.69 -8.12
C GLU A 23 -9.74 -0.69 -6.67
N THR A 24 -10.08 0.50 -6.16
CA THR A 24 -10.66 0.64 -4.81
C THR A 24 -12.17 0.48 -4.82
N GLY A 25 -12.79 0.34 -3.64
CA GLY A 25 -14.25 0.16 -3.50
C GLY A 25 -15.12 1.23 -4.20
N GLU A 26 -14.60 2.43 -4.42
CA GLU A 26 -15.27 3.51 -5.16
C GLU A 26 -14.96 3.50 -6.68
N ARG A 27 -14.43 2.39 -7.20
CA ARG A 27 -13.94 2.24 -8.59
C ARG A 27 -12.85 3.23 -8.97
N HIS A 28 -12.10 3.70 -7.97
CA HIS A 28 -10.97 4.58 -8.18
C HIS A 28 -9.74 3.74 -8.46
N LEU A 29 -9.10 3.97 -9.61
CA LEU A 29 -7.83 3.33 -9.94
C LEU A 29 -6.70 4.05 -9.20
N VAL A 30 -5.91 3.29 -8.45
CA VAL A 30 -4.73 3.79 -7.75
C VAL A 30 -3.50 3.12 -8.32
N ASP A 31 -2.64 3.93 -8.93
CA ASP A 31 -1.31 3.53 -9.36
C ASP A 31 -0.39 3.39 -8.14
N LEU A 32 0.11 2.18 -7.89
CA LEU A 32 0.94 1.83 -6.73
C LEU A 32 2.43 2.13 -6.94
N GLY A 33 2.83 2.80 -8.03
CA GLY A 33 4.23 2.90 -8.44
C GLY A 33 5.13 3.66 -7.46
N THR A 34 4.54 4.49 -6.62
CA THR A 34 5.23 5.22 -5.55
C THR A 34 4.98 4.62 -4.16
N PHE A 35 4.19 3.56 -4.06
CA PHE A 35 3.85 2.93 -2.79
C PHE A 35 4.83 1.83 -2.43
N GLU A 36 5.21 1.76 -1.16
CA GLU A 36 5.88 0.61 -0.59
C GLU A 36 4.83 -0.42 -0.14
N CYS A 37 4.73 -1.52 -0.88
CA CYS A 37 3.76 -2.58 -0.62
C CYS A 37 4.36 -3.77 0.16
N ARG A 38 3.60 -4.27 1.14
CA ARG A 38 3.91 -5.44 1.95
C ARG A 38 2.71 -6.37 1.99
N ASP A 39 2.90 -7.62 1.58
CA ASP A 39 1.92 -8.67 1.80
C ASP A 39 1.91 -9.07 3.27
N ILE A 40 0.71 -9.23 3.84
CA ILE A 40 0.50 -9.45 5.26
C ILE A 40 0.04 -10.89 5.48
N THR A 41 0.88 -11.68 6.14
CA THR A 41 0.57 -13.09 6.48
C THR A 41 0.15 -13.28 7.93
N ARG A 42 0.41 -12.29 8.80
CA ARG A 42 0.15 -12.34 10.25
C ARG A 42 -1.20 -11.75 10.68
N SER A 43 -2.08 -11.47 9.72
CA SER A 43 -3.42 -10.91 9.95
C SER A 43 -4.45 -11.67 9.12
N THR A 44 -5.63 -11.90 9.68
CA THR A 44 -6.78 -12.45 8.95
C THR A 44 -7.65 -11.36 8.33
N VAL A 45 -7.42 -10.09 8.70
CA VAL A 45 -8.17 -8.93 8.23
C VAL A 45 -7.44 -8.24 7.08
N LEU A 46 -6.16 -7.95 7.27
CA LEU A 46 -5.32 -7.28 6.27
C LEU A 46 -4.53 -8.31 5.48
N GLN A 47 -4.63 -8.23 4.16
CA GLN A 47 -3.95 -9.10 3.21
C GLN A 47 -2.72 -8.40 2.60
N ARG A 48 -2.80 -7.08 2.40
CA ARG A 48 -1.72 -6.24 1.87
C ARG A 48 -1.84 -4.83 2.43
N VAL A 49 -0.69 -4.20 2.65
CA VAL A 49 -0.56 -2.80 3.05
C VAL A 49 0.42 -2.13 2.09
N CYS A 50 0.00 -1.06 1.44
CA CYS A 50 0.80 -0.22 0.56
C CYS A 50 0.82 1.20 1.10
N TYR A 51 2.00 1.79 1.29
CA TYR A 51 2.11 3.14 1.84
C TYR A 51 2.99 4.04 0.99
N ASP A 52 2.51 5.25 0.71
CA ASP A 52 3.28 6.34 0.13
C ASP A 52 3.45 7.42 1.21
N SER A 53 4.67 7.53 1.76
CA SER A 53 5.00 8.49 2.81
C SER A 53 5.03 9.94 2.34
N THR A 54 5.27 10.18 1.05
CA THR A 54 5.29 11.52 0.45
C THR A 54 3.89 12.09 0.39
N ARG A 55 2.91 11.25 0.05
CA ARG A 55 1.48 11.62 -0.01
C ARG A 55 0.71 11.35 1.27
N GLN A 56 1.30 10.62 2.22
CA GLN A 56 0.61 10.08 3.39
C GLN A 56 -0.63 9.25 3.01
N ASP A 57 -0.50 8.52 1.90
CA ASP A 57 -1.54 7.67 1.35
C ASP A 57 -1.31 6.22 1.78
N LEU A 58 -2.33 5.62 2.38
CA LEU A 58 -2.36 4.22 2.75
C LEU A 58 -3.39 3.50 1.88
N VAL A 59 -2.98 2.45 1.19
CA VAL A 59 -3.86 1.51 0.50
C VAL A 59 -3.79 0.17 1.22
N VAL A 60 -4.95 -0.38 1.58
CA VAL A 60 -5.03 -1.69 2.24
C VAL A 60 -5.88 -2.64 1.41
N ALA A 61 -5.46 -3.89 1.32
CA ALA A 61 -6.33 -4.99 0.90
C ALA A 61 -6.91 -5.66 2.15
N ALA A 62 -8.23 -5.71 2.25
CA ALA A 62 -8.95 -6.42 3.29
C ALA A 62 -10.15 -7.14 2.68
N GLY A 63 -10.34 -8.42 3.00
CA GLY A 63 -11.47 -9.19 2.45
C GLY A 63 -11.49 -9.30 0.92
N GLY A 64 -10.35 -9.10 0.24
CA GLY A 64 -10.23 -9.12 -1.22
C GLY A 64 -10.56 -7.79 -1.91
N THR A 65 -10.87 -6.74 -1.16
CA THR A 65 -11.12 -5.39 -1.69
C THR A 65 -10.00 -4.43 -1.29
N TYR A 66 -9.69 -3.48 -2.16
CA TYR A 66 -8.76 -2.40 -1.85
C TYR A 66 -9.51 -1.15 -1.37
N ASP A 67 -8.98 -0.52 -0.33
CA ASP A 67 -9.43 0.78 0.17
C ASP A 67 -8.23 1.72 0.31
N ARG A 68 -8.38 2.95 -0.17
CA ARG A 68 -7.40 4.03 0.02
C ARG A 68 -7.80 4.90 1.20
N TYR A 69 -6.83 5.34 1.99
CA TYR A 69 -6.93 6.19 3.17
C TYR A 69 -5.93 7.33 3.04
N CYS A 70 -6.37 8.57 3.15
CA CYS A 70 -5.53 9.76 2.97
C CYS A 70 -5.15 10.39 4.31
N GLY A 71 -3.97 11.01 4.39
CA GLY A 71 -3.49 11.68 5.60
C GLY A 71 -3.07 10.74 6.74
N VAL A 72 -2.76 9.48 6.43
CA VAL A 72 -2.26 8.52 7.42
C VAL A 72 -0.77 8.78 7.65
N THR A 73 -0.41 9.25 8.84
CA THR A 73 0.99 9.56 9.21
C THR A 73 1.89 8.31 9.19
N PRO A 74 3.20 8.46 8.92
CA PRO A 74 4.16 7.34 8.97
C PRO A 74 4.13 6.59 10.30
N ASP A 75 4.13 7.30 11.43
CA ASP A 75 4.03 6.73 12.78
C ASP A 75 2.79 5.84 12.98
N THR A 76 1.66 6.19 12.36
CA THR A 76 0.44 5.38 12.42
C THR A 76 0.59 4.09 11.61
N VAL A 77 1.28 4.15 10.46
CA VAL A 77 1.58 2.96 9.65
C VAL A 77 2.59 2.06 10.35
N GLU A 78 3.64 2.60 10.95
CA GLU A 78 4.59 1.83 11.76
C GLU A 78 3.86 1.09 12.90
N ARG A 79 3.03 1.82 13.66
CA ARG A 79 2.20 1.20 14.71
C ARG A 79 1.25 0.13 14.18
N LEU A 80 0.68 0.31 13.00
CA LEU A 80 -0.14 -0.74 12.36
C LEU A 80 0.71 -1.98 12.04
N LEU A 81 1.89 -1.77 11.46
CA LEU A 81 2.81 -2.82 11.04
C LEU A 81 3.52 -3.52 12.19
N ASP A 82 3.54 -2.93 13.39
CA ASP A 82 4.09 -3.52 14.62
C ASP A 82 3.02 -4.04 15.58
N ALA A 83 1.73 -3.72 15.34
CA ALA A 83 0.64 -4.10 16.23
C ALA A 83 0.58 -5.63 16.45
N PRO A 84 0.38 -6.11 17.69
CA PRO A 84 0.18 -7.54 17.95
C PRO A 84 -1.01 -8.14 17.18
N SER A 85 -2.09 -7.36 17.05
CA SER A 85 -3.23 -7.67 16.19
C SER A 85 -3.44 -6.52 15.20
N MET A 86 -2.90 -6.68 13.99
CA MET A 86 -3.00 -5.65 12.94
C MET A 86 -4.45 -5.34 12.58
N GLY A 87 -5.30 -6.38 12.49
CA GLY A 87 -6.72 -6.21 12.17
C GLY A 87 -7.47 -5.40 13.23
N GLN A 88 -7.20 -5.65 14.52
CA GLN A 88 -7.79 -4.89 15.61
C GLN A 88 -7.32 -3.44 15.59
N PHE A 89 -6.01 -3.20 15.43
CA PHE A 89 -5.47 -1.84 15.35
C PHE A 89 -6.11 -1.08 14.18
N PHE A 90 -6.16 -1.70 13.00
CA PHE A 90 -6.78 -1.12 11.80
C PHE A 90 -8.24 -0.75 12.05
N ASN A 91 -9.05 -1.68 12.54
CA ASN A 91 -10.47 -1.45 12.79
C ASN A 91 -10.73 -0.32 13.80
N GLN A 92 -9.86 -0.13 14.79
CA GLN A 92 -10.03 0.88 15.84
C GLN A 92 -9.44 2.26 15.50
N ASN A 93 -8.37 2.29 14.70
CA ASN A 93 -7.57 3.51 14.52
C ASN A 93 -7.63 4.08 13.10
N ILE A 94 -7.99 3.26 12.10
CA ILE A 94 -7.87 3.61 10.67
C ILE A 94 -9.17 3.42 9.90
N ARG A 95 -9.86 2.31 10.11
CA ARG A 95 -11.08 1.97 9.36
C ARG A 95 -12.09 3.11 9.44
N ARG A 96 -12.66 3.48 8.29
CA ARG A 96 -13.73 4.47 8.22
C ARG A 96 -15.01 3.88 8.80
N GLU A 97 -15.61 4.59 9.74
CA GLU A 97 -16.93 4.22 10.30
C GLU A 97 -18.08 4.89 9.55
N ALA A 98 -17.85 6.07 8.96
CA ALA A 98 -18.83 6.86 8.22
C ALA A 98 -18.14 7.79 7.21
N ALA A 99 -18.92 8.34 6.27
CA ALA A 99 -18.45 9.41 5.38
C ALA A 99 -18.09 10.66 6.19
N GLY A 100 -17.00 11.34 5.81
CA GLY A 100 -16.37 12.43 6.56
C GLY A 100 -15.42 11.96 7.67
N SER A 101 -15.00 10.69 7.68
CA SER A 101 -14.04 10.22 8.68
C SER A 101 -12.66 10.85 8.48
N ARG A 102 -11.83 10.79 9.53
CA ARG A 102 -10.47 11.37 9.56
C ARG A 102 -9.55 11.00 8.39
N TYR A 103 -9.83 9.90 7.69
CA TYR A 103 -8.99 9.35 6.61
C TYR A 103 -9.76 9.18 5.29
N ASP A 104 -10.87 9.90 5.15
CA ASP A 104 -11.53 10.05 3.86
C ASP A 104 -10.60 10.81 2.92
N CYS A 105 -10.48 10.32 1.70
CA CYS A 105 -9.77 11.02 0.65
C CYS A 105 -10.72 12.07 0.07
N HIS A 106 -10.44 13.34 0.33
CA HIS A 106 -11.13 14.44 -0.33
C HIS A 106 -10.47 14.74 -1.67
N VAL A 107 -11.30 15.02 -2.69
CA VAL A 107 -10.89 15.44 -4.03
C VAL A 107 -10.32 16.85 -4.05
#